data_AF-A0A2D9WCQ5-F1
#
_entry.id   AF-A0A2D9WCQ5-F1
#
_cell.length_a   1.000
_cell.length_b   1.000
_cell.length_c   1.000
_cell.angle_alpha   90.00
_cell.angle_beta   90.00
_cell.angle_gamma   90.00
#
_symmetry.space_group_name_H-M   'P 1'
#
loop_
_entity.id
_entity.type
_entity.pdbx_description
1 polymer ?
#
loop_
_entity_poly.entity_id
_entity_poly.type
_entity_poly.pdbx_seq_one_letter_code
_entity_poly.pdbx_strand_id
1 'polypeptide(L)'
;MEDIILGWVLIEMLTDNRGTEKLIIPYGIPLVSKENIDRVPYVELIKTKNKPLRLGHGPYDRNTIFEESSLLLKDKQLSKGESSLEILRRIHLRDCGFFEKNLRTWVNNYFDFIIKQINLFSKEIQPLSSISEYNLELNLWGMAAMRPLPRAHIPGAKQEFLPVDIAFWDGNEIIALLLKGGDRAKTLKDVSSEVRVFLVESPSAYLSTNLFPEKIDDKFTKFWLDIASPPDPFGPALFRNDPTAVPLF
;
A
#
# COMPACT_ATOMS: atom_id res chain seq x y z
N MET A 1 -34.05 7.16 -16.19
CA MET A 1 -33.58 8.20 -15.26
C MET A 1 -34.51 8.09 -14.08
N GLU A 2 -34.18 7.18 -13.16
CA GLU A 2 -34.78 7.02 -11.83
C GLU A 2 -34.07 5.86 -11.15
N ASP A 3 -33.20 6.25 -10.22
CA ASP A 3 -33.03 5.64 -8.91
C ASP A 3 -32.33 4.29 -8.82
N ILE A 4 -31.12 4.27 -9.39
CA ILE A 4 -29.96 3.64 -8.74
C ILE A 4 -29.65 4.49 -7.49
N ILE A 5 -30.51 4.40 -6.48
CA ILE A 5 -30.13 4.73 -5.10
C ILE A 5 -29.34 3.50 -4.64
N LEU A 6 -28.05 3.49 -5.00
CA LEU A 6 -26.98 2.73 -4.36
C LEU A 6 -27.00 3.07 -2.87
N GLY A 7 -27.92 2.43 -2.16
CA GLY A 7 -28.00 2.50 -0.72
C GLY A 7 -26.71 1.93 -0.17
N TRP A 8 -25.88 2.78 0.43
CA TRP A 8 -24.70 2.40 1.23
C TRP A 8 -23.88 1.32 0.54
N VAL A 9 -22.87 1.71 -0.25
CA VAL A 9 -21.86 0.80 -0.79
C VAL A 9 -21.57 -0.29 0.24
N LEU A 10 -22.23 -1.41 0.00
CA LEU A 10 -21.96 -2.66 0.66
C LEU A 10 -20.45 -2.79 0.48
N ILE A 11 -19.77 -3.35 1.46
CA ILE A 11 -18.67 -4.23 1.11
C ILE A 11 -19.36 -5.36 0.33
N GLU A 12 -19.69 -5.10 -0.93
CA GLU A 12 -20.00 -6.16 -1.85
C GLU A 12 -18.61 -6.76 -1.97
N MET A 13 -18.47 -7.88 -1.27
CA MET A 13 -18.13 -9.13 -1.95
C MET A 13 -18.82 -9.09 -3.32
N LEU A 14 -18.29 -8.29 -4.25
CA LEU A 14 -18.78 -8.14 -5.60
C LEU A 14 -18.36 -9.43 -6.24
N THR A 15 -19.17 -10.46 -6.01
CA THR A 15 -19.05 -11.71 -6.73
C THR A 15 -19.47 -11.33 -8.13
N ASP A 16 -18.48 -11.14 -9.01
CA ASP A 16 -18.79 -11.03 -10.43
C ASP A 16 -19.57 -12.27 -10.87
N ASN A 17 -20.18 -12.24 -12.05
CA ASN A 17 -20.91 -13.40 -12.59
C ASN A 17 -20.05 -14.69 -12.72
N ARG A 18 -18.77 -14.64 -12.32
CA ARG A 18 -17.79 -15.73 -12.31
C ARG A 18 -17.40 -16.18 -10.87
N GLY A 19 -17.98 -15.61 -9.83
CA GLY A 19 -17.69 -16.01 -8.44
C GLY A 19 -16.46 -15.35 -7.82
N THR A 20 -15.92 -14.27 -8.40
CA THR A 20 -14.71 -13.61 -7.92
C THR A 20 -15.03 -12.66 -6.77
N GLU A 21 -14.57 -12.92 -5.55
CA GLU A 21 -14.75 -12.00 -4.42
C GLU A 21 -13.78 -10.82 -4.51
N LYS A 22 -14.32 -9.60 -4.59
CA LYS A 22 -13.56 -8.35 -4.60
C LYS A 22 -13.68 -7.61 -3.27
N LEU A 23 -12.61 -6.93 -2.89
CA LEU A 23 -12.51 -6.07 -1.72
C LEU A 23 -12.03 -4.69 -2.17
N ILE A 24 -12.81 -3.66 -1.86
CA ILE A 24 -12.50 -2.26 -2.19
C ILE A 24 -12.01 -1.56 -0.92
N ILE A 25 -10.83 -0.93 -1.00
CA ILE A 25 -10.27 -0.14 0.09
C ILE A 25 -10.05 1.29 -0.38
N PRO A 26 -10.93 2.24 -0.01
CA PRO A 26 -10.70 3.66 -0.21
C PRO A 26 -9.48 4.13 0.60
N TYR A 27 -8.72 5.08 0.06
CA TYR A 27 -7.52 5.62 0.73
C TYR A 27 -7.19 7.04 0.29
N GLY A 28 -6.24 7.67 0.97
CA GLY A 28 -5.69 8.99 0.61
C GLY A 28 -6.58 10.19 0.97
N ILE A 29 -7.75 9.95 1.58
CA ILE A 29 -8.72 10.99 1.91
C ILE A 29 -9.14 10.92 3.38
N PRO A 30 -9.56 12.04 4.00
CA PRO A 30 -9.88 12.06 5.43
C PRO A 30 -11.23 11.42 5.77
N LEU A 31 -12.16 11.34 4.83
CA LEU A 31 -13.52 10.84 5.07
C LEU A 31 -14.13 10.24 3.80
N VAL A 32 -14.63 9.01 3.93
CA VAL A 32 -15.52 8.38 2.96
C VAL A 32 -16.97 8.49 3.45
N SER A 33 -17.86 8.91 2.56
CA SER A 33 -19.30 8.95 2.78
C SER A 33 -20.04 8.56 1.52
N LYS A 34 -21.36 8.38 1.61
CA LYS A 34 -22.17 8.05 0.43
C LYS A 34 -22.09 9.10 -0.67
N GLU A 35 -21.95 10.35 -0.28
CA GLU A 35 -21.98 11.49 -1.17
C GLU A 35 -20.68 11.61 -1.99
N ASN A 36 -19.60 10.96 -1.55
CA ASN A 36 -18.30 11.05 -2.20
C ASN A 36 -17.71 9.72 -2.68
N ILE A 37 -18.27 8.57 -2.30
CA ILE A 37 -17.71 7.24 -2.56
C ILE A 37 -17.35 6.99 -4.03
N ASP A 38 -18.13 7.53 -4.97
CA ASP A 38 -17.87 7.35 -6.41
C ASP A 38 -16.65 8.14 -6.92
N ARG A 39 -16.07 9.01 -6.08
CA ARG A 39 -14.96 9.92 -6.43
C ARG A 39 -13.73 9.71 -5.56
N VAL A 40 -13.78 8.78 -4.61
CA VAL A 40 -12.67 8.53 -3.70
C VAL A 40 -11.63 7.66 -4.41
N PRO A 41 -10.32 7.91 -4.23
CA PRO A 41 -9.31 6.95 -4.64
C PRO A 41 -9.49 5.64 -3.86
N TYR A 42 -9.43 4.52 -4.56
CA TYR A 42 -9.51 3.19 -3.95
C TYR A 42 -8.56 2.20 -4.62
N VAL A 43 -8.28 1.11 -3.93
CA VAL A 43 -7.72 -0.11 -4.53
C VAL A 43 -8.77 -1.20 -4.57
N GLU A 44 -8.83 -1.92 -5.68
CA GLU A 44 -9.63 -3.13 -5.83
C GLU A 44 -8.71 -4.34 -5.65
N LEU A 45 -9.07 -5.24 -4.73
CA LEU A 45 -8.33 -6.45 -4.40
C LEU A 45 -9.20 -7.65 -4.75
N ILE A 46 -8.61 -8.65 -5.40
CA ILE A 46 -9.28 -9.93 -5.66
C ILE A 46 -8.86 -10.91 -4.57
N LYS A 47 -9.75 -11.23 -3.63
CA LYS A 47 -9.43 -12.06 -2.47
C LYS A 47 -8.96 -13.45 -2.89
N THR A 48 -9.58 -14.03 -3.92
CA THR A 48 -9.21 -15.37 -4.42
C THR A 48 -7.79 -15.47 -5.00
N LYS A 49 -7.12 -14.35 -5.33
CA LYS A 49 -5.74 -14.37 -5.81
C LYS A 49 -4.73 -14.64 -4.70
N ASN A 50 -5.08 -14.42 -3.44
CA ASN A 50 -4.24 -14.60 -2.26
C ASN A 50 -2.84 -13.94 -2.37
N LYS A 51 -2.75 -12.76 -3.00
CA LYS A 51 -1.48 -12.05 -3.24
C LYS A 51 -1.42 -10.73 -2.48
N PRO A 52 -0.28 -10.40 -1.86
CA PRO A 52 -0.11 -9.12 -1.20
C PRO A 52 -0.16 -7.96 -2.20
N LEU A 53 -0.69 -6.82 -1.74
CA LEU A 53 -0.59 -5.58 -2.48
C LEU A 53 0.82 -5.02 -2.24
N ARG A 54 1.62 -4.92 -3.30
CA ARG A 54 3.02 -4.49 -3.24
C ARG A 54 3.16 -3.06 -3.70
N LEU A 55 4.24 -2.39 -3.30
CA LEU A 55 4.54 -1.02 -3.68
C LEU A 55 4.50 -0.83 -5.19
N GLY A 56 4.99 -1.78 -5.98
CA GLY A 56 4.92 -1.69 -7.43
C GLY A 56 3.51 -1.85 -8.03
N HIS A 57 2.52 -2.36 -7.28
CA HIS A 57 1.13 -2.61 -7.74
C HIS A 57 0.22 -1.38 -7.65
N GLY A 58 0.74 -0.17 -7.87
CA GLY A 58 -0.07 1.05 -7.78
C GLY A 58 -0.64 1.52 -9.11
N PRO A 59 -1.82 2.15 -9.12
CA PRO A 59 -2.30 2.94 -10.25
C PRO A 59 -1.52 4.26 -10.31
N TYR A 60 -0.20 4.17 -10.45
CA TYR A 60 0.65 5.34 -10.59
C TYR A 60 0.47 5.87 -12.00
N ASP A 61 -0.36 6.90 -12.13
CA ASP A 61 -0.57 7.54 -13.41
C ASP A 61 0.75 8.15 -13.90
N ARG A 62 0.97 8.13 -15.21
CA ARG A 62 2.24 8.58 -15.81
C ARG A 62 2.52 10.06 -15.54
N ASN A 63 1.47 10.87 -15.37
CA ASN A 63 1.62 12.31 -15.14
C ASN A 63 2.09 12.56 -13.71
N THR A 64 1.49 11.93 -12.70
CA THR A 64 1.96 11.94 -11.30
C THR A 64 3.41 11.45 -11.23
N ILE A 65 3.76 10.35 -11.90
CA ILE A 65 5.15 9.87 -11.95
C ILE A 65 6.07 10.95 -12.54
N PHE A 66 5.66 11.56 -13.66
CA PHE A 66 6.46 12.58 -14.33
C PHE A 66 6.66 13.83 -13.46
N GLU A 67 5.60 14.32 -12.82
CA GLU A 67 5.63 15.45 -11.90
C GLU A 67 6.58 15.18 -10.73
N GLU A 68 6.45 14.04 -10.07
CA GLU A 68 7.30 13.67 -8.94
C GLU A 68 8.76 13.45 -9.36
N SER A 69 8.99 12.83 -10.52
CA SER A 69 10.33 12.64 -11.07
C SER A 69 11.02 13.96 -11.43
N SER A 70 10.26 14.93 -11.96
CA SER A 70 10.77 16.26 -12.31
C SER A 70 11.25 17.04 -11.08
N LEU A 71 10.62 16.81 -9.92
CA LEU A 71 11.03 17.39 -8.64
C LEU A 71 12.30 16.74 -8.08
N LEU A 72 12.64 15.52 -8.50
CA LEU A 72 13.84 14.80 -8.07
C LEU A 72 15.10 15.18 -8.84
N LEU A 73 14.95 15.63 -10.09
CA LEU A 73 16.05 16.02 -10.98
C LEU A 73 16.87 17.24 -10.51
N LYS A 74 16.64 17.75 -9.29
CA LYS A 74 17.39 18.85 -8.71
C LYS A 74 18.53 18.41 -7.78
N ASP A 75 18.51 17.19 -7.25
CA ASP A 75 19.50 16.76 -6.25
C ASP A 75 19.83 15.26 -6.35
N LYS A 76 21.13 14.98 -6.51
CA LYS A 76 21.83 13.67 -6.46
C LYS A 76 21.63 12.71 -7.65
N GLN A 77 22.74 12.07 -8.01
CA GLN A 77 22.79 10.96 -8.96
C GLN A 77 22.33 9.69 -8.26
N LEU A 78 21.02 9.51 -8.13
CA LEU A 78 20.40 8.30 -7.57
C LEU A 78 20.38 7.18 -8.62
N SER A 79 20.43 5.94 -8.16
CA SER A 79 20.18 4.78 -9.01
C SER A 79 18.72 4.74 -9.49
N LYS A 80 18.38 3.82 -10.41
CA LYS A 80 16.99 3.67 -10.88
C LYS A 80 16.09 3.21 -9.73
N GLY A 81 16.55 2.22 -8.95
CA GLY A 81 15.81 1.70 -7.80
C GLY A 81 15.60 2.76 -6.72
N GLU A 82 16.63 3.54 -6.40
CA GLU A 82 16.53 4.63 -5.42
C GLU A 82 15.57 5.73 -5.88
N SER A 83 15.67 6.13 -7.15
CA SER A 83 14.77 7.12 -7.74
C SER A 83 13.32 6.64 -7.71
N SER A 84 13.09 5.37 -8.03
CA SER A 84 11.75 4.75 -8.02
C SER A 84 11.15 4.74 -6.62
N LEU A 85 11.93 4.33 -5.61
CA LEU A 85 11.50 4.35 -4.20
C LEU A 85 11.18 5.77 -3.71
N GLU A 86 11.99 6.74 -4.10
CA GLU A 86 11.79 8.14 -3.70
C GLU A 86 10.56 8.77 -4.37
N ILE A 87 10.29 8.46 -5.66
CA ILE A 87 9.03 8.86 -6.31
C ILE A 87 7.84 8.27 -5.55
N LEU A 88 7.87 6.97 -5.26
CA LEU A 88 6.79 6.33 -4.53
C LEU A 88 6.63 6.90 -3.12
N ARG A 89 7.72 7.22 -2.43
CA ARG A 89 7.68 7.88 -1.12
C ARG A 89 6.88 9.18 -1.20
N ARG A 90 7.15 10.02 -2.20
CA ARG A 90 6.46 11.31 -2.40
C ARG A 90 4.98 11.14 -2.70
N ILE A 91 4.63 10.19 -3.57
CA ILE A 91 3.23 9.86 -3.87
C ILE A 91 2.49 9.48 -2.58
N HIS A 92 3.03 8.55 -1.79
CA HIS A 92 2.36 8.13 -0.55
C HIS A 92 2.32 9.23 0.51
N LEU A 93 3.31 10.14 0.55
CA LEU A 93 3.26 11.33 1.41
C LEU A 93 2.17 12.33 0.99
N ARG A 94 1.80 12.38 -0.29
CA ARG A 94 0.66 13.18 -0.77
C ARG A 94 -0.65 12.63 -0.21
N ASP A 95 -0.80 11.31 -0.23
CA ASP A 95 -1.97 10.58 0.28
C ASP A 95 -2.13 10.70 1.81
N CYS A 96 -1.07 11.03 2.54
CA CYS A 96 -1.14 11.28 3.99
C CYS A 96 -1.91 12.55 4.35
N GLY A 97 -2.11 13.49 3.41
CA GLY A 97 -2.51 14.85 3.70
C GLY A 97 -1.38 15.70 4.31
N PHE A 98 -1.53 17.02 4.19
CA PHE A 98 -0.46 17.97 4.51
C PHE A 98 -0.20 18.09 6.02
N PHE A 99 -1.25 18.03 6.84
CA PHE A 99 -1.17 18.31 8.28
C PHE A 99 -0.97 17.08 9.18
N GLU A 100 -1.01 15.86 8.62
CA GLU A 100 -0.90 14.62 9.41
C GLU A 100 0.54 14.28 9.75
N LYS A 101 1.14 15.02 10.69
CA LYS A 101 2.56 14.87 11.05
C LYS A 101 2.93 13.43 11.39
N ASN A 102 2.13 12.76 12.23
CA ASN A 102 2.42 11.38 12.66
C ASN A 102 2.38 10.39 11.50
N LEU A 103 1.36 10.50 10.63
CA LEU A 103 1.22 9.66 9.45
C LEU A 103 2.35 9.88 8.45
N ARG A 104 2.66 11.14 8.14
CA ARG A 104 3.79 11.51 7.26
C ARG A 104 5.12 11.01 7.81
N THR A 105 5.35 11.14 9.11
CA THR A 105 6.55 10.60 9.78
C THR A 105 6.61 9.07 9.65
N TRP A 106 5.50 8.38 9.89
CA TRP A 106 5.45 6.93 9.74
C TRP A 106 5.77 6.48 8.31
N VAL A 107 5.13 7.10 7.31
CA VAL A 107 5.34 6.75 5.89
C VAL A 107 6.78 7.00 5.47
N ASN A 108 7.38 8.13 5.85
CA ASN A 108 8.81 8.38 5.60
C ASN A 108 9.71 7.26 6.17
N ASN A 109 9.49 6.93 7.44
CA ASN A 109 10.26 5.89 8.13
C ASN A 109 10.06 4.51 7.48
N TYR A 110 8.88 4.23 6.90
CA TYR A 110 8.60 2.97 6.24
C TYR A 110 9.46 2.77 4.99
N PHE A 111 9.62 3.82 4.18
CA PHE A 111 10.53 3.76 3.03
C PHE A 111 12.01 3.64 3.46
N ASP A 112 12.42 4.32 4.53
CA ASP A 112 13.76 4.11 5.10
C ASP A 112 13.95 2.68 5.62
N PHE A 113 12.90 2.10 6.21
CA PHE A 113 12.89 0.70 6.65
C PHE A 113 13.08 -0.26 5.48
N ILE A 114 12.38 -0.07 4.37
CA ILE A 114 12.53 -0.92 3.16
C ILE A 114 13.99 -0.91 2.69
N ILE A 115 14.60 0.27 2.56
CA ILE A 115 16.00 0.41 2.14
C ILE A 115 16.93 -0.32 3.12
N LYS A 116 16.68 -0.21 4.43
CA LYS A 116 17.44 -0.95 5.44
C LYS A 116 17.31 -2.46 5.28
N GLN A 117 16.10 -2.98 5.01
CA GLN A 117 15.90 -4.42 4.79
C GLN A 117 16.64 -4.91 3.53
N ILE A 118 16.58 -4.17 2.42
CA ILE A 118 17.33 -4.51 1.19
C ILE A 118 18.84 -4.61 1.48
N ASN A 119 19.39 -3.63 2.21
CA ASN A 119 20.80 -3.62 2.56
C ASN A 119 21.18 -4.77 3.50
N LEU A 120 20.35 -5.03 4.51
CA LEU A 120 20.53 -6.11 5.47
C LEU A 120 20.58 -7.49 4.79
N PHE A 121 19.70 -7.72 3.83
CA PHE A 121 19.56 -8.98 3.11
C PHE A 121 20.17 -8.97 1.70
N SER A 122 21.06 -8.02 1.43
CA SER A 122 21.69 -7.83 0.11
C SER A 122 22.35 -9.11 -0.44
N LYS A 123 23.00 -9.90 0.43
CA LYS A 123 23.64 -11.17 0.06
C LYS A 123 22.65 -12.25 -0.40
N GLU A 124 21.40 -12.20 0.08
CA GLU A 124 20.34 -13.13 -0.32
C GLU A 124 19.65 -12.66 -1.62
N ILE A 125 19.52 -11.34 -1.80
CA ILE A 125 18.81 -10.75 -2.95
C ILE A 125 19.70 -10.66 -4.20
N GLN A 126 20.99 -10.35 -4.04
CA GLN A 126 21.91 -10.12 -5.17
C GLN A 126 22.04 -11.31 -6.15
N PRO A 127 22.03 -12.58 -5.71
CA PRO A 127 21.93 -13.72 -6.62
C PRO A 127 20.65 -13.70 -7.46
N LEU A 128 19.50 -13.33 -6.89
CA LEU A 128 18.22 -13.24 -7.60
C LEU A 128 18.25 -12.16 -8.70
N SER A 129 18.85 -11.01 -8.37
CA SER A 129 19.11 -9.93 -9.34
C SER A 129 19.91 -10.41 -10.55
N SER A 130 20.92 -11.25 -10.32
CA SER A 130 21.84 -11.73 -11.36
C SER A 130 21.22 -12.82 -12.25
N ILE A 131 20.25 -13.57 -11.73
CA ILE A 131 19.53 -14.64 -12.46
C ILE A 131 18.42 -14.05 -13.35
N SER A 132 17.88 -12.88 -12.99
CA SER A 132 16.85 -12.22 -13.81
C SER A 132 17.38 -11.89 -15.21
N GLU A 133 16.55 -12.11 -16.24
CA GLU A 133 16.88 -11.79 -17.65
C GLU A 133 17.28 -10.31 -17.88
N TYR A 134 17.00 -9.45 -16.89
CA TYR A 134 17.18 -8.00 -16.94
C TYR A 134 18.27 -7.47 -16.02
N ASN A 135 19.03 -8.34 -15.33
CA ASN A 135 20.05 -7.98 -14.34
C ASN A 135 19.61 -6.81 -13.44
N LEU A 136 18.57 -7.06 -12.64
CA LEU A 136 17.88 -6.01 -11.89
C LEU A 136 18.75 -5.41 -10.79
N GLU A 137 18.77 -4.09 -10.72
CA GLU A 137 19.44 -3.35 -9.66
C GLU A 137 18.87 -3.71 -8.27
N LEU A 138 19.73 -3.83 -7.26
CA LEU A 138 19.35 -4.29 -5.92
C LEU A 138 18.20 -3.48 -5.30
N ASN A 139 18.22 -2.14 -5.41
CA ASN A 139 17.20 -1.28 -4.81
C ASN A 139 15.82 -1.38 -5.51
N LEU A 140 15.74 -1.92 -6.73
CA LEU A 140 14.44 -2.18 -7.39
C LEU A 140 13.63 -3.23 -6.64
N TRP A 141 14.28 -4.12 -5.88
CA TRP A 141 13.58 -5.08 -5.03
C TRP A 141 12.71 -4.42 -3.98
N GLY A 142 12.96 -3.17 -3.61
CA GLY A 142 12.09 -2.42 -2.71
C GLY A 142 10.65 -2.27 -3.22
N MET A 143 10.42 -2.34 -4.54
CA MET A 143 9.05 -2.32 -5.08
C MET A 143 8.22 -3.54 -4.69
N ALA A 144 8.87 -4.62 -4.25
CA ALA A 144 8.21 -5.81 -3.75
C ALA A 144 7.67 -5.65 -2.33
N ALA A 145 8.14 -4.67 -1.55
CA ALA A 145 7.61 -4.41 -0.22
C ALA A 145 6.11 -4.12 -0.28
N MET A 146 5.40 -4.36 0.83
CA MET A 146 3.96 -4.15 0.85
C MET A 146 3.59 -2.68 0.69
N ARG A 147 2.50 -2.41 0.00
CA ARG A 147 2.04 -1.06 -0.26
C ARG A 147 1.30 -0.51 0.96
N PRO A 148 1.79 0.56 1.60
CA PRO A 148 0.99 1.25 2.60
C PRO A 148 -0.15 1.99 1.90
N LEU A 149 -1.34 1.95 2.50
CA LEU A 149 -2.49 2.74 2.09
C LEU A 149 -2.76 3.79 3.18
N PRO A 150 -2.21 5.00 3.07
CA PRO A 150 -2.44 6.07 4.05
C PRO A 150 -3.91 6.52 4.03
N ARG A 151 -4.46 6.88 5.19
CA ARG A 151 -5.86 7.29 5.38
C ARG A 151 -6.86 6.28 4.78
N ALA A 152 -6.58 5.01 4.99
CA ALA A 152 -7.41 3.95 4.46
C ALA A 152 -8.74 3.84 5.21
N HIS A 153 -9.75 3.33 4.52
CA HIS A 153 -11.06 3.05 5.06
C HIS A 153 -11.32 1.55 4.94
N ILE A 154 -11.38 0.88 6.09
CA ILE A 154 -11.50 -0.57 6.19
C ILE A 154 -12.96 -0.98 6.45
N PRO A 155 -13.32 -2.25 6.16
CA PRO A 155 -14.64 -2.76 6.49
C PRO A 155 -14.89 -2.83 8.01
N GLY A 156 -15.96 -2.18 8.46
CA GLY A 156 -16.54 -2.36 9.79
C GLY A 156 -17.59 -3.48 9.83
N ALA A 157 -17.89 -3.97 11.04
CA ALA A 157 -18.84 -5.04 11.32
C ALA A 157 -20.28 -4.73 10.85
N LYS A 158 -20.63 -3.45 10.74
CA LYS A 158 -21.96 -2.98 10.32
C LYS A 158 -22.02 -2.54 8.86
N GLN A 159 -21.11 -3.03 8.02
CA GLN A 159 -20.99 -2.63 6.61
C GLN A 159 -20.77 -1.11 6.45
N GLU A 160 -20.11 -0.49 7.42
CA GLU A 160 -19.62 0.89 7.33
C GLU A 160 -18.12 0.90 7.05
N PHE A 161 -17.63 1.97 6.44
CA PHE A 161 -16.20 2.22 6.35
C PHE A 161 -15.69 2.80 7.68
N LEU A 162 -14.65 2.19 8.23
CA LEU A 162 -13.95 2.69 9.42
C LEU A 162 -12.60 3.30 9.00
N PRO A 163 -12.32 4.55 9.39
CA PRO A 163 -11.05 5.17 9.07
C PRO A 163 -9.91 4.53 9.89
N VAL A 164 -8.77 4.31 9.24
CA VAL A 164 -7.50 3.92 9.85
C VAL A 164 -6.38 4.80 9.29
N ASP A 165 -5.29 4.93 10.04
CA ASP A 165 -4.18 5.76 9.59
C ASP A 165 -3.47 5.12 8.39
N ILE A 166 -3.21 3.81 8.44
CA ILE A 166 -2.56 3.04 7.37
C ILE A 166 -3.20 1.66 7.27
N ALA A 167 -3.42 1.15 6.06
CA ALA A 167 -3.75 -0.26 5.82
C ALA A 167 -2.75 -0.93 4.88
N PHE A 168 -2.63 -2.25 5.01
CA PHE A 168 -1.95 -3.14 4.07
C PHE A 168 -2.87 -4.30 3.71
N TRP A 169 -2.65 -4.89 2.55
CA TRP A 169 -3.22 -6.17 2.16
C TRP A 169 -2.10 -7.18 2.01
N ASP A 170 -2.09 -8.23 2.83
CA ASP A 170 -1.02 -9.23 2.86
C ASP A 170 -1.30 -10.46 1.95
N GLY A 171 -2.43 -10.42 1.25
CA GLY A 171 -2.95 -11.54 0.46
C GLY A 171 -4.06 -12.31 1.15
N ASN A 172 -4.24 -12.20 2.46
CA ASN A 172 -5.24 -12.96 3.21
C ASN A 172 -6.16 -12.04 4.02
N GLU A 173 -5.59 -11.06 4.73
CA GLU A 173 -6.32 -10.16 5.61
C GLU A 173 -5.84 -8.71 5.45
N ILE A 174 -6.67 -7.77 5.91
CA ILE A 174 -6.24 -6.38 6.01
C ILE A 174 -5.45 -6.22 7.30
N ILE A 175 -4.28 -5.60 7.20
CA ILE A 175 -3.49 -5.18 8.36
C ILE A 175 -3.65 -3.67 8.51
N ALA A 176 -4.31 -3.25 9.58
CA ALA A 176 -4.56 -1.85 9.88
C ALA A 176 -3.65 -1.34 11.00
N LEU A 177 -3.07 -0.15 10.81
CA LEU A 177 -2.31 0.56 11.83
C LEU A 177 -3.10 1.78 12.31
N LEU A 178 -3.19 1.93 13.62
CA LEU A 178 -3.74 3.10 14.29
C LEU A 178 -2.63 3.84 15.05
N LEU A 179 -2.21 4.98 14.52
CA LEU A 179 -1.20 5.87 15.08
C LEU A 179 -1.76 6.64 16.28
N LYS A 180 -0.86 7.07 17.16
CA LYS A 180 -1.24 7.76 18.39
C LYS A 180 -1.82 9.14 18.08
N GLY A 181 -2.98 9.43 18.67
CA GLY A 181 -3.64 10.74 18.59
C GLY A 181 -4.97 10.75 17.82
N GLY A 182 -5.36 9.67 17.13
CA GLY A 182 -6.67 9.56 16.44
C GLY A 182 -7.81 9.00 17.30
N ASP A 183 -9.03 9.00 16.76
CA ASP A 183 -10.20 8.35 17.36
C ASP A 183 -10.13 6.81 17.16
N ARG A 184 -9.31 6.18 18.00
CA ARG A 184 -9.05 4.72 17.96
C ARG A 184 -10.21 3.90 18.51
N ALA A 185 -11.02 4.49 19.39
CA ALA A 185 -11.98 3.75 20.20
C ALA A 185 -13.14 3.21 19.38
N LYS A 186 -13.64 3.99 18.40
CA LYS A 186 -14.68 3.52 17.47
C LYS A 186 -14.15 2.35 16.62
N THR A 187 -12.99 2.52 15.98
CA THR A 187 -12.43 1.49 15.10
C THR A 187 -12.17 0.18 15.82
N LEU A 188 -11.60 0.21 17.02
CA LEU A 188 -11.33 -1.02 17.80
C LEU A 188 -12.59 -1.79 18.19
N LYS A 189 -13.74 -1.10 18.31
CA LYS A 189 -14.99 -1.72 18.74
C LYS A 189 -15.75 -2.37 17.58
N ASP A 190 -15.72 -1.72 16.42
CA ASP A 190 -16.60 -2.05 15.29
C ASP A 190 -15.84 -2.68 14.11
N VAL A 191 -14.56 -3.01 14.23
CA VAL A 191 -13.76 -3.60 13.14
C VAL A 191 -14.23 -5.03 12.76
N SER A 192 -14.23 -5.35 11.45
CA SER A 192 -14.51 -6.69 10.94
C SER A 192 -13.44 -7.72 11.35
N SER A 193 -13.82 -9.00 11.44
CA SER A 193 -12.89 -10.11 11.71
C SER A 193 -11.84 -10.32 10.63
N GLU A 194 -12.03 -9.77 9.42
CA GLU A 194 -11.07 -9.83 8.31
C GLU A 194 -9.94 -8.79 8.43
N VAL A 195 -9.92 -8.01 9.51
CA VAL A 195 -8.95 -6.95 9.73
C VAL A 195 -8.21 -7.15 11.04
N ARG A 196 -6.89 -7.18 10.95
CA ARG A 196 -5.99 -7.19 12.10
C ARG A 196 -5.50 -5.79 12.40
N VAL A 197 -5.82 -5.30 13.59
CA VAL A 197 -5.50 -3.92 14.00
C VAL A 197 -4.29 -3.89 14.93
N PHE A 198 -3.34 -3.00 14.64
CA PHE A 198 -2.18 -2.72 15.49
C PHE A 198 -2.18 -1.27 15.97
N LEU A 199 -1.92 -1.08 17.26
CA LEU A 199 -1.74 0.24 17.86
C LEU A 199 -0.27 0.65 17.81
N VAL A 200 -0.01 1.81 17.22
CA VAL A 200 1.34 2.37 17.06
C VAL A 200 1.50 3.57 17.98
N GLU A 201 2.21 3.38 19.09
CA GLU A 201 2.42 4.44 20.09
C GLU A 201 3.44 5.50 19.65
N SER A 202 4.45 5.10 18.87
CA SER A 202 5.50 5.99 18.38
C SER A 202 5.78 5.70 16.91
N PRO A 203 5.38 6.60 15.99
CA PRO A 203 5.64 6.45 14.55
C PRO A 203 7.12 6.25 14.18
N SER A 204 8.05 6.75 15.00
CA SER A 204 9.49 6.63 14.78
C SER A 204 10.11 5.38 15.40
N ALA A 205 9.67 4.99 16.60
CA ALA A 205 10.24 3.83 17.28
C ALA A 205 9.71 2.50 16.71
N TYR A 206 8.51 2.52 16.10
CA TYR A 206 7.84 1.32 15.62
C TYR A 206 8.64 0.58 14.53
N LEU A 207 9.43 1.30 13.72
CA LEU A 207 10.19 0.72 12.60
C LEU A 207 11.68 0.53 12.90
N SER A 208 12.20 1.10 14.00
CA SER A 208 13.64 1.13 14.30
C SER A 208 14.14 -0.02 15.18
N THR A 209 13.24 -0.79 15.77
CA THR A 209 13.53 -1.69 16.91
C THR A 209 13.21 -3.16 16.62
N ASN A 210 12.99 -3.56 15.35
CA ASN A 210 12.30 -4.81 15.02
C ASN A 210 10.91 -4.94 15.69
N LEU A 211 10.37 -3.84 16.25
CA LEU A 211 8.99 -3.76 16.77
C LEU A 211 7.96 -3.59 15.65
N PHE A 212 8.39 -3.49 14.38
CA PHE A 212 7.52 -3.81 13.26
C PHE A 212 7.31 -5.30 13.38
N PRO A 213 6.18 -5.71 13.99
CA PRO A 213 6.21 -6.72 15.04
C PRO A 213 6.90 -7.99 14.54
N GLU A 214 7.63 -8.66 15.41
CA GLU A 214 7.88 -10.11 15.30
C GLU A 214 6.58 -10.93 15.02
N LYS A 215 5.41 -10.28 15.13
CA LYS A 215 4.06 -10.77 14.82
C LYS A 215 3.53 -10.45 13.41
N ILE A 216 4.19 -9.62 12.63
CA ILE A 216 3.77 -9.29 11.27
C ILE A 216 4.80 -9.85 10.29
N ASP A 217 4.79 -11.18 10.18
CA ASP A 217 5.17 -12.03 9.03
C ASP A 217 6.45 -11.65 8.25
N ASP A 218 7.23 -12.65 7.85
CA ASP A 218 8.39 -12.51 6.97
C ASP A 218 8.07 -11.71 5.69
N LYS A 219 6.80 -11.62 5.29
CA LYS A 219 6.33 -10.76 4.18
C LYS A 219 6.72 -9.27 4.28
N PHE A 220 6.93 -8.70 5.46
CA PHE A 220 7.32 -7.27 5.58
C PHE A 220 8.84 -7.04 5.59
N THR A 221 9.60 -7.98 6.14
CA THR A 221 11.07 -7.89 6.25
C THR A 221 11.76 -8.57 5.07
N LYS A 222 11.17 -9.65 4.56
CA LYS A 222 11.65 -10.50 3.47
C LYS A 222 10.66 -10.56 2.31
N PHE A 223 10.20 -9.40 1.88
CA PHE A 223 9.18 -9.23 0.85
C PHE A 223 9.54 -9.80 -0.54
N TRP A 224 10.78 -10.24 -0.78
CA TRP A 224 11.21 -10.82 -2.06
C TRP A 224 11.03 -12.34 -2.15
N LEU A 225 10.72 -13.04 -1.05
CA LEU A 225 10.79 -14.51 -0.99
C LEU A 225 9.79 -15.24 -1.90
N ASP A 226 8.63 -14.64 -2.16
CA ASP A 226 7.51 -15.27 -2.88
C ASP A 226 7.33 -14.74 -4.31
N ILE A 227 8.34 -14.06 -4.87
CA ILE A 227 8.30 -13.52 -6.22
C ILE A 227 9.59 -13.80 -7.00
N ALA A 228 9.45 -13.95 -8.32
CA ALA A 228 10.59 -14.12 -9.22
C ALA A 228 11.29 -12.78 -9.56
N SER A 229 10.53 -11.67 -9.54
CA SER A 229 11.04 -10.33 -9.83
C SER A 229 10.14 -9.27 -9.17
N PRO A 230 10.70 -8.12 -8.74
CA PRO A 230 9.90 -7.03 -8.20
C PRO A 230 8.92 -6.47 -9.25
N PRO A 231 7.68 -6.13 -8.86
CA PRO A 231 6.78 -5.38 -9.73
C PRO A 231 7.36 -3.98 -9.97
N ASP A 232 7.45 -3.52 -11.21
CA ASP A 232 8.04 -2.21 -11.54
C ASP A 232 6.99 -1.34 -12.25
N PRO A 233 6.42 -0.32 -11.57
CA PRO A 233 5.44 0.56 -12.19
C PRO A 233 6.06 1.51 -13.22
N PHE A 234 7.38 1.71 -13.15
CA PHE A 234 8.17 2.55 -14.06
C PHE A 234 8.70 1.74 -15.26
N GLY A 235 8.67 0.41 -15.18
CA GLY A 235 9.14 -0.51 -16.21
C GLY A 235 8.15 -0.74 -17.37
N PRO A 236 8.59 -1.42 -18.44
CA PRO A 236 7.73 -1.86 -19.55
C PRO A 236 6.64 -2.82 -19.05
N ALA A 237 5.57 -2.98 -19.85
CA ALA A 237 4.33 -3.65 -19.46
C ALA A 237 4.49 -5.06 -18.86
N LEU A 238 5.57 -5.78 -19.19
CA LEU A 238 5.88 -7.12 -18.65
C LEU A 238 6.04 -7.14 -17.11
N PHE A 239 6.48 -6.02 -16.51
CA PHE A 239 6.57 -5.83 -15.06
C PHE A 239 5.37 -5.10 -14.45
N ARG A 240 4.45 -4.62 -15.30
CA ARG A 240 3.18 -4.02 -14.92
C ARG A 240 2.09 -5.09 -15.02
N ASN A 241 2.03 -6.02 -14.08
CA ASN A 241 1.00 -7.06 -14.13
C ASN A 241 0.21 -7.16 -12.82
N ASP A 242 -0.87 -6.38 -12.76
CA ASP A 242 -2.22 -6.95 -12.73
C ASP A 242 -3.20 -6.01 -13.45
N PRO A 243 -3.67 -6.33 -14.68
CA PRO A 243 -4.66 -5.51 -15.38
C PRO A 243 -6.04 -5.50 -14.71
N THR A 244 -6.25 -6.23 -13.59
CA THR A 244 -7.44 -6.08 -12.75
C THR A 244 -7.33 -4.95 -11.73
N ALA A 245 -6.16 -4.37 -11.52
CA ALA A 245 -6.01 -3.11 -10.79
C ALA A 245 -6.26 -1.94 -11.76
N VAL A 246 -7.47 -1.89 -12.31
CA VAL A 246 -7.89 -0.83 -13.24
C VAL A 246 -8.16 0.43 -12.41
N PRO A 247 -7.53 1.58 -12.70
CA PRO A 247 -8.10 2.86 -12.30
C PRO A 247 -9.31 3.13 -13.19
N LEU A 248 -10.51 3.05 -12.63
CA LEU A 248 -11.65 3.75 -13.21
C LEU A 248 -11.50 5.21 -12.76
N PHE A 249 -11.19 6.09 -13.72
CA PHE A 249 -11.28 7.53 -13.55
C PHE A 249 -12.74 7.97 -13.45
#